data_AF-A0A1E7GAH6-F1
#
_entry.id   AF-A0A1E7GAH6-F1
#
_cell.length_a   1.000
_cell.length_b   1.000
_cell.length_c   1.000
_cell.angle_alpha   90.00
_cell.angle_beta   90.00
_cell.angle_gamma   90.00
#
_symmetry.space_group_name_H-M   'P 1'
#
loop_
_entity.id
_entity.type
_entity.pdbx_description
1 polymer ?
#
loop_
_entity_poly.entity_id
_entity_poly.type
_entity_poly.pdbx_seq_one_letter_code
_entity_poly.pdbx_strand_id
1 'polypeptide(L)'
;MIKKIPVMTEFLVCDLCNRQEGDTVDIRKCELCGRDVCNNCSNMEFIDDDNTLNLCNECNERVDLAEYKKVFEEINKLQEQIKEKYAEAHGILAEMRRSV
;
A
#
# COMPACT_ATOMS: atom_id res chain seq x y z
N MET A 1 2.31 17.81 42.76
CA MET A 1 2.89 16.64 42.06
C MET A 1 1.92 16.20 40.99
N ILE A 2 2.19 16.49 39.72
CA ILE A 2 1.34 16.08 38.61
C ILE A 2 1.63 14.59 38.36
N LYS A 3 0.65 13.72 38.63
CA LYS A 3 0.71 12.31 38.22
C LYS A 3 0.63 12.30 36.70
N LYS A 4 1.71 11.91 36.01
CA LYS A 4 1.66 11.59 34.58
C LYS A 4 0.74 10.38 34.43
N ILE A 5 -0.42 10.57 33.81
CA ILE A 5 -1.29 9.48 33.37
C ILE A 5 -0.56 8.86 32.17
N PRO A 6 -0.21 7.56 32.19
CA PRO A 6 0.36 6.91 31.02
C PRO A 6 -0.67 6.95 29.89
N VAL A 7 -0.27 7.48 28.74
CA VAL A 7 -1.05 7.37 27.51
C VAL A 7 -1.09 5.88 27.18
N MET A 8 -2.28 5.26 27.25
CA MET A 8 -2.47 3.91 26.73
C MET A 8 -2.33 4.00 25.21
N THR A 9 -1.13 3.72 24.70
CA THR A 9 -0.96 3.35 23.30
C THR A 9 -1.61 1.99 23.12
N GLU A 10 -2.65 1.90 22.31
CA GLU A 10 -3.19 0.63 21.87
C GLU A 10 -2.07 -0.14 21.18
N PHE A 11 -1.60 -1.20 21.81
CA PHE A 11 -0.58 -2.05 21.21
C PHE A 11 -1.24 -2.89 20.12
N LEU A 12 -0.65 -2.89 18.93
CA LEU A 12 -1.11 -3.77 17.87
C LEU A 12 -0.83 -5.23 18.26
N VAL A 13 -1.71 -6.12 17.84
CA VAL A 13 -1.60 -7.56 18.05
C VAL A 13 -1.82 -8.26 16.73
N CYS A 14 -1.00 -9.28 16.45
CA CYS A 14 -1.10 -10.04 15.22
C CYS A 14 -2.35 -10.93 15.26
N ASP A 15 -3.24 -10.75 14.29
CA ASP A 15 -4.51 -11.49 14.17
C ASP A 15 -4.31 -13.00 13.92
N LEU A 16 -3.10 -13.43 13.52
CA LEU A 16 -2.81 -14.83 13.20
C LEU A 16 -2.13 -15.59 14.34
N CYS A 17 -1.25 -14.93 15.11
CA CYS A 17 -0.48 -15.59 16.18
C CYS A 17 -0.58 -14.93 17.55
N ASN A 18 -1.37 -13.86 17.69
CA ASN A 18 -1.59 -13.09 18.91
C ASN A 18 -0.32 -12.51 19.55
N ARG A 19 0.79 -12.42 18.80
CA ARG A 19 1.99 -11.69 19.27
C ARG A 19 1.71 -10.21 19.23
N GLN A 20 2.06 -9.54 20.33
CA GLN A 20 1.98 -8.10 20.46
C GLN A 20 3.19 -7.43 19.78
N GLU A 21 2.96 -6.24 19.23
CA GLU A 21 4.01 -5.39 18.66
C GLU A 21 5.09 -5.06 19.71
N GLY A 22 6.35 -4.99 19.26
CA GLY A 22 7.49 -4.65 20.10
C GLY A 22 8.80 -4.59 19.30
N ASP A 23 9.93 -4.49 19.98
CA ASP A 23 11.25 -4.23 19.36
C ASP A 23 11.63 -5.20 18.22
N THR A 24 11.13 -6.44 18.27
CA THR A 24 11.42 -7.49 17.28
C THR A 24 10.20 -7.93 16.47
N VAL A 25 9.03 -7.39 16.80
CA VAL A 25 7.74 -7.76 16.20
C VAL A 25 7.12 -6.50 15.62
N ASP A 26 7.33 -6.33 14.32
CA ASP A 26 6.66 -5.29 13.53
C ASP A 26 5.31 -5.83 13.05
N ILE A 27 4.24 -5.06 13.24
CA ILE A 27 2.88 -5.41 12.83
C ILE A 27 2.41 -4.46 11.74
N ARG A 28 2.04 -5.04 10.59
CA ARG A 28 1.56 -4.30 9.42
C ARG A 28 0.25 -4.88 8.93
N LYS A 29 -0.56 -4.06 8.26
CA LYS A 29 -1.78 -4.54 7.62
C LYS A 29 -1.46 -5.39 6.40
N CYS A 30 -2.12 -6.55 6.28
CA CYS A 30 -2.16 -7.30 5.04
C CYS A 30 -2.97 -6.52 4.01
N GLU A 31 -2.41 -6.22 2.86
CA GLU A 31 -3.06 -5.36 1.87
C GLU A 31 -4.29 -5.98 1.21
N LEU A 32 -4.44 -7.31 1.29
CA LEU A 32 -5.58 -8.01 0.71
C LEU A 32 -6.73 -8.26 1.68
N CYS A 33 -6.44 -8.61 2.93
CA CYS A 33 -7.49 -8.94 3.91
C CYS A 33 -7.63 -7.90 5.04
N GLY A 34 -6.75 -6.92 5.13
CA GLY A 34 -6.79 -5.83 6.11
C GLY A 34 -6.40 -6.21 7.54
N ARG A 35 -6.14 -7.50 7.81
CA ARG A 35 -5.70 -8.01 9.13
C ARG A 35 -4.35 -7.44 9.52
N ASP A 36 -4.18 -7.17 10.81
CA ASP A 36 -2.91 -6.78 11.41
C ASP A 36 -2.04 -8.03 11.60
N VAL A 37 -0.92 -8.09 10.90
CA VAL A 37 -0.06 -9.28 10.85
C VAL A 37 1.38 -8.93 11.14
N CYS A 38 2.02 -9.76 11.97
CA CYS A 38 3.44 -9.59 12.26
C CYS A 38 4.33 -10.06 11.10
N ASN A 39 5.56 -9.56 11.07
CA ASN A 39 6.63 -9.95 10.14
C ASN A 39 6.91 -11.47 10.03
N ASN A 40 6.48 -12.30 10.97
CA ASN A 40 6.59 -13.77 10.87
C ASN A 40 5.36 -14.43 10.22
N CYS A 41 4.23 -13.74 10.20
CA CYS A 41 2.96 -14.22 9.65
C CYS A 41 2.62 -13.52 8.33
N SER A 42 3.51 -12.68 7.83
CA SER A 42 3.44 -12.04 6.53
C SER A 42 4.73 -12.19 5.74
N ASN A 43 4.61 -12.07 4.43
CA ASN A 43 5.70 -11.92 3.49
C ASN A 43 5.58 -10.55 2.81
N MET A 44 6.74 -9.96 2.51
CA MET A 44 6.81 -8.80 1.64
C MET A 44 7.13 -9.25 0.23
N GLU A 45 6.24 -8.91 -0.71
CA GLU A 45 6.39 -9.22 -2.12
C GLU A 45 6.71 -7.93 -2.88
N PHE A 46 7.78 -7.94 -3.66
CA PHE A 46 8.18 -6.80 -4.48
C PHE A 46 7.41 -6.82 -5.79
N ILE A 47 6.61 -5.77 -6.04
CA ILE A 47 5.84 -5.61 -7.28
C ILE A 47 6.70 -4.95 -8.34
N ASP A 48 7.30 -3.82 -7.99
CA ASP A 48 8.35 -3.12 -8.75
C ASP A 48 9.36 -2.45 -7.79
N ASP A 49 10.22 -1.57 -8.30
CA ASP A 49 11.29 -0.93 -7.53
C ASP A 49 10.76 -0.01 -6.40
N ASP A 50 9.52 0.50 -6.52
CA ASP A 50 8.94 1.46 -5.59
C ASP A 50 7.76 0.90 -4.78
N ASN A 51 7.19 -0.24 -5.20
CA ASN A 51 5.98 -0.82 -4.63
C ASN A 51 6.23 -2.21 -4.05
N THR A 52 5.90 -2.35 -2.76
CA THR A 52 5.94 -3.64 -2.04
C THR A 52 4.57 -3.93 -1.45
N LEU A 53 4.10 -5.17 -1.60
CA LEU A 53 2.89 -5.64 -0.91
C LEU A 53 3.29 -6.34 0.38
N ASN A 54 2.64 -5.99 1.48
CA ASN A 54 2.67 -6.82 2.68
C ASN A 54 1.47 -7.77 2.67
N LEU A 55 1.71 -9.06 2.51
CA LEU A 55 0.67 -10.08 2.45
C LEU A 55 0.82 -11.07 3.60
N CYS A 56 -0.27 -11.38 4.30
CA CYS A 56 -0.25 -12.49 5.25
C CYS A 56 -0.04 -13.82 4.49
N ASN A 57 0.53 -14.82 5.17
CA ASN A 57 0.86 -16.11 4.53
C ASN A 57 -0.34 -16.76 3.85
N GLU A 58 -1.53 -16.69 4.46
CA GLU A 58 -2.78 -17.21 3.89
C GLU A 58 -3.20 -16.48 2.60
N CYS A 59 -2.95 -15.17 2.51
CA CYS A 59 -3.24 -14.39 1.32
C CYS A 59 -2.19 -14.63 0.24
N ASN A 60 -0.92 -14.79 0.62
CA ASN A 60 0.16 -15.04 -0.34
C ASN A 60 -0.08 -16.31 -1.16
N GLU A 61 -0.61 -17.36 -0.53
CA GLU A 61 -0.94 -18.63 -1.21
C GLU A 61 -2.13 -18.53 -2.18
N ARG A 62 -2.96 -17.49 -2.05
CA ARG A 62 -4.18 -17.33 -2.86
C ARG A 62 -4.01 -16.39 -4.05
N VAL A 63 -2.88 -15.70 -4.12
CA VAL A 63 -2.63 -14.65 -5.11
C VAL A 63 -1.69 -15.20 -6.15
N ASP A 64 -2.11 -15.15 -7.42
CA ASP A 64 -1.16 -15.27 -8.51
C ASP A 64 -0.41 -13.94 -8.65
N LEU A 65 0.76 -13.85 -8.01
CA LEU A 65 1.60 -12.65 -8.04
C LEU A 65 2.01 -12.26 -9.47
N ALA A 66 2.09 -13.21 -10.40
CA ALA A 66 2.43 -12.92 -11.79
C ALA A 66 1.25 -12.24 -12.51
N GLU A 67 0.02 -12.67 -12.25
CA GLU A 67 -1.18 -12.00 -12.75
C GLU A 67 -1.33 -10.61 -12.12
N TYR A 68 -1.13 -10.49 -10.80
CA TYR A 68 -1.20 -9.20 -10.11
C TYR A 68 -0.21 -8.18 -10.70
N LYS A 69 1.05 -8.58 -10.93
CA LYS A 69 2.09 -7.72 -11.53
C LYS A 69 1.68 -7.21 -12.91
N LYS A 70 1.08 -8.06 -13.76
CA LYS A 70 0.60 -7.64 -15.08
C LYS A 70 -0.49 -6.57 -14.98
N VAL A 71 -1.47 -6.78 -14.09
CA VAL A 71 -2.54 -5.79 -13.87
C VAL A 71 -1.97 -4.48 -13.36
N PHE A 72 -0.98 -4.53 -12.45
CA PHE A 72 -0.31 -3.35 -11.92
C PHE A 72 0.44 -2.56 -13.02
N GLU A 73 1.19 -3.25 -13.89
CA GLU A 73 1.85 -2.62 -15.05
C GLU A 73 0.84 -1.95 -16.00
N GLU A 74 -0.29 -2.59 -16.26
CA GLU A 74 -1.36 -2.01 -17.08
C GLU A 74 -1.95 -0.74 -16.46
N ILE A 75 -2.17 -0.73 -15.14
CA ILE A 75 -2.63 0.45 -14.40
C ILE A 75 -1.63 1.60 -14.55
N ASN A 76 -0.33 1.33 -14.35
CA ASN A 76 0.72 2.35 -14.49
C ASN A 76 0.75 2.94 -15.91
N LYS A 77 0.63 2.08 -16.93
CA LYS A 77 0.56 2.53 -18.33
C LYS A 77 -0.66 3.43 -18.59
N LEU A 78 -1.82 3.08 -18.03
CA LEU A 78 -3.03 3.90 -18.16
C LEU A 78 -2.88 5.24 -17.44
N GLN A 79 -2.25 5.27 -16.27
CA GLN A 79 -1.99 6.51 -15.55
C GLN A 79 -1.12 7.49 -16.35
N GLU A 80 -0.06 7.00 -17.01
CA GLU A 80 0.77 7.83 -17.88
C GLU A 80 -0.03 8.38 -19.08
N GLN A 81 -0.84 7.54 -19.73
CA GLN A 81 -1.70 8.00 -20.83
C GLN A 81 -2.70 9.08 -20.40
N ILE A 82 -3.24 8.97 -19.18
CA ILE A 82 -4.14 9.99 -18.62
C ILE A 82 -3.38 11.29 -18.38
N LYS A 83 -2.15 11.24 -17.84
CA LYS A 83 -1.31 12.43 -17.65
C LYS A 83 -1.02 13.15 -18.96
N GLU A 84 -0.67 12.41 -20.01
CA GLU A 84 -0.41 12.95 -21.35
C GLU A 84 -1.65 13.65 -21.91
N LYS A 85 -2.81 12.99 -21.88
CA LYS A 85 -4.07 13.58 -22.36
C LYS A 85 -4.49 14.81 -21.56
N TYR A 86 -4.26 14.80 -20.26
CA TYR A 86 -4.54 15.97 -19.41
C TYR A 86 -3.64 17.14 -19.79
N ALA A 87 -2.35 16.92 -20.01
CA ALA A 87 -1.41 17.94 -20.45
C ALA A 87 -1.78 18.53 -21.82
N GLU A 88 -2.17 17.68 -22.77
CA GLU A 88 -2.66 18.10 -24.09
C GLU A 88 -3.89 19.01 -23.98
N ALA A 89 -4.92 18.57 -23.25
CA ALA A 89 -6.12 19.35 -23.03
C ALA A 89 -5.83 20.72 -22.37
N HIS A 90 -4.91 20.73 -21.40
CA HIS A 90 -4.49 21.97 -20.73
C HIS A 90 -3.74 22.92 -21.67
N GLY A 91 -2.96 22.38 -22.61
CA GLY A 91 -2.30 23.15 -23.66
C GLY A 91 -3.30 23.81 -24.61
N ILE A 92 -4.28 23.05 -25.11
CA ILE A 92 -5.34 23.55 -25.98
C ILE A 92 -6.13 24.68 -25.30
N LEU A 93 -6.52 24.49 -24.03
CA LEU A 93 -7.23 25.53 -23.26
C LEU A 93 -6.41 26.81 -23.10
N ALA A 94 -5.09 26.68 -22.92
CA ALA A 94 -4.20 27.83 -22.81
C ALA A 94 -4.08 28.60 -24.14
N GLU A 95 -4.06 27.91 -25.27
CA GLU A 95 -4.07 28.52 -26.60
C GLU A 95 -5.39 29.25 -26.88
N MET A 96 -6.54 28.59 -26.62
CA MET A 96 -7.85 29.23 -26.76
C MET A 96 -7.96 30.52 -25.95
N ARG A 97 -7.40 30.53 -24.73
CA ARG A 97 -7.39 31.73 -23.86
C ARG A 97 -6.55 32.89 -24.40
N ARG A 98 -5.53 32.62 -25.22
CA ARG A 98 -4.68 33.66 -25.84
C ARG A 98 -5.29 34.24 -27.12
N SER A 99 -6.29 33.56 -27.69
CA SER A 99 -6.98 33.97 -28.91
C SER A 99 -8.26 34.80 -28.65
N VAL A 100 -8.56 35.10 -27.38
CA VAL A 100 -9.65 35.99 -26.93
C VAL A 100 -9.05 37.25 -26.34
#